data_AF-R4LKJ1-F1
#
_entry.id   AF-R4LKJ1-F1
#
_cell.length_a   1.000
_cell.length_b   1.000
_cell.length_c   1.000
_cell.angle_alpha   90.00
_cell.angle_beta   90.00
_cell.angle_gamma   90.00
#
_symmetry.space_group_name_H-M   'P 1'
#
loop_
_entity.id
_entity.type
_entity.pdbx_description
1 polymer ?
#
loop_
_entity_poly.entity_id
_entity_poly.type
_entity_poly.pdbx_seq_one_letter_code
_entity_poly.pdbx_strand_id
1 'polypeptide(L)'
;MPRPLPTWIEGPPGEFSASVTGYDGTWLATVSRRAAGTATPAAVVTVEGDVDLDTAPLLQAGLLRALQSWPFVVCDLNKVTFFGAAGTTALLAARRCASATGHTLSLRGARGMTRQILEMFDLANLIMDD
;
A
#
# COMPACT_ATOMS: atom_id res chain seq x y z
N MET A 1 -18.45 16.56 -3.39
CA MET A 1 -18.17 16.31 -1.96
C MET A 1 -16.65 16.21 -1.80
N PRO A 2 -16.02 16.75 -0.74
CA PRO A 2 -14.61 16.49 -0.47
C PRO A 2 -14.36 14.99 -0.25
N ARG A 3 -13.11 14.54 -0.29
CA ARG A 3 -12.73 13.15 0.00
C ARG A 3 -12.57 12.95 1.52
N PRO A 4 -12.98 11.81 2.10
CA PRO A 4 -12.73 11.54 3.52
C PRO A 4 -11.23 11.54 3.82
N LEU A 5 -10.87 12.10 4.98
CA LEU A 5 -9.47 12.21 5.40
C LEU A 5 -9.06 10.97 6.20
N PRO A 6 -7.82 10.49 6.03
CA PRO A 6 -7.31 9.38 6.83
C PRO A 6 -7.00 9.82 8.26
N THR A 7 -7.33 8.96 9.22
CA THR A 7 -6.90 9.08 10.61
C THR A 7 -5.64 8.26 10.81
N TRP A 8 -4.53 8.88 11.23
CA TRP A 8 -3.23 8.23 11.44
C TRP A 8 -2.99 7.96 12.92
N ILE A 9 -2.43 6.78 13.20
CA ILE A 9 -2.04 6.32 14.53
C ILE A 9 -0.62 5.74 14.44
N GLU A 10 0.31 6.32 15.19
CA GLU A 10 1.67 5.77 15.32
C GLU A 10 1.67 4.61 16.32
N GLY A 11 2.44 3.57 16.01
CA GLY A 11 2.64 2.42 16.90
C GLY A 11 4.03 2.44 17.55
N PRO A 12 4.54 1.27 17.95
CA PRO A 12 5.96 1.09 18.27
C PRO A 12 6.88 1.57 17.15
N PRO A 13 8.19 1.78 17.41
CA PRO A 13 9.14 2.21 16.39
C PRO A 13 9.08 1.36 15.13
N GLY A 14 8.87 2.00 13.97
CA GLY A 14 8.73 1.30 12.70
C GLY A 14 7.30 0.87 12.35
N GLU A 15 6.30 1.17 13.19
CA GLU A 15 4.91 0.78 12.97
C GLU A 15 3.97 1.99 12.86
N PHE A 16 2.95 1.88 12.02
CA PHE A 16 1.80 2.80 12.02
C PHE A 16 0.55 2.09 11.53
N SER A 17 -0.61 2.68 11.80
CA SER A 17 -1.86 2.37 11.13
C SER A 17 -2.56 3.65 10.71
N ALA A 18 -3.26 3.60 9.59
CA ALA A 18 -4.10 4.69 9.13
C ALA A 18 -5.34 4.18 8.45
N SER A 19 -6.48 4.80 8.76
CA SER A 19 -7.77 4.34 8.29
C SER A 19 -8.59 5.48 7.70
N VAL A 20 -9.34 5.18 6.65
CA VAL A 20 -10.35 6.08 6.07
C VAL A 20 -11.73 5.55 6.44
N THR A 21 -12.57 6.44 6.95
CA THR A 21 -13.98 6.20 7.19
C THR A 21 -14.81 7.12 6.29
N GLY A 22 -15.89 6.59 5.71
CA GLY A 22 -16.89 7.35 4.99
C GLY A 22 -17.65 8.32 5.90
N TYR A 23 -18.46 9.18 5.29
CA TYR A 23 -19.21 10.22 6.00
C TYR A 23 -20.31 9.66 6.91
N ASP A 24 -20.78 8.45 6.63
CA ASP A 24 -21.73 7.67 7.41
C ASP A 24 -21.06 6.89 8.56
N GLY A 25 -19.75 7.04 8.74
CA GLY A 25 -18.96 6.29 9.71
C GLY A 25 -18.58 4.89 9.24
N THR A 26 -18.94 4.50 8.01
CA THR A 26 -18.55 3.21 7.45
C THR A 26 -17.05 3.17 7.22
N TRP A 27 -16.38 2.13 7.74
CA TRP A 27 -14.97 1.91 7.47
C TRP A 27 -14.75 1.54 6.00
N LEU A 28 -13.82 2.20 5.33
CA LEU A 28 -13.53 1.96 3.90
C LEU A 28 -12.24 1.16 3.71
N ALA A 29 -11.16 1.60 4.34
CA ALA A 29 -9.88 0.92 4.25
C ALA A 29 -8.94 1.27 5.41
N THR A 30 -7.98 0.38 5.67
CA THR A 30 -6.84 0.60 6.55
C THR A 30 -5.55 0.27 5.84
N VAL A 31 -4.53 1.10 6.06
CA VAL A 31 -3.14 0.82 5.70
C VAL A 31 -2.33 0.81 6.98
N SER A 32 -1.63 -0.29 7.22
CA SER A 32 -0.70 -0.41 8.35
C SER A 32 0.69 -0.74 7.85
N ARG A 33 1.70 -0.28 8.57
CA ARG A 33 3.10 -0.67 8.36
C ARG A 33 3.59 -1.35 9.61
N ARG A 34 4.32 -2.44 9.43
CA ARG A 34 5.15 -3.05 10.47
C ARG A 34 6.58 -3.23 9.99
N ALA A 35 7.52 -3.17 10.91
CA ALA A 35 8.89 -3.60 10.65
C ALA A 35 8.94 -5.11 10.36
N ALA A 36 9.87 -5.54 9.53
CA ALA A 36 10.10 -6.93 9.17
C ALA A 36 11.60 -7.18 8.92
N GLY A 37 12.03 -8.42 9.21
CA GLY A 37 13.41 -8.83 9.06
C GLY A 37 14.31 -8.33 10.19
N THR A 38 15.22 -9.21 10.65
CA THR A 38 16.25 -8.88 11.65
C THR A 38 17.62 -8.64 11.00
N ALA A 39 17.87 -9.26 9.83
CA ALA A 39 19.14 -9.18 9.11
C ALA A 39 19.14 -8.12 7.99
N THR A 40 17.98 -7.81 7.41
CA THR A 40 17.84 -6.76 6.38
C THR A 40 16.60 -5.93 6.74
N PRO A 41 16.75 -4.61 7.01
CA PRO A 41 15.63 -3.77 7.39
C PRO A 41 14.58 -3.74 6.28
N ALA A 42 13.43 -4.36 6.51
CA ALA A 42 12.30 -4.32 5.61
C ALA A 42 11.04 -3.82 6.33
N ALA A 43 10.11 -3.26 5.59
CA ALA A 43 8.78 -2.96 6.10
C ALA A 43 7.73 -3.72 5.29
N VAL A 44 6.69 -4.19 5.99
CA VAL A 44 5.48 -4.71 5.33
C VAL A 44 4.38 -3.70 5.52
N VAL A 45 3.87 -3.18 4.40
CA VAL A 45 2.70 -2.32 4.34
C VAL A 45 1.50 -3.19 3.98
N THR A 46 0.57 -3.39 4.91
CA THR A 46 -0.64 -4.17 4.71
C THR A 46 -1.80 -3.25 4.36
N VAL A 47 -2.60 -3.65 3.38
CA VAL A 47 -3.81 -2.94 2.96
C VAL A 47 -5.01 -3.83 3.21
N GLU A 48 -6.00 -3.30 3.91
CA GLU A 48 -7.24 -3.99 4.25
C GLU A 48 -8.43 -3.14 3.78
N GLY A 49 -9.36 -3.76 3.04
CA GLY A 49 -10.53 -3.10 2.45
C GLY A 49 -10.41 -2.84 0.96
N ASP A 50 -11.20 -1.91 0.46
CA ASP A 50 -11.23 -1.57 -0.97
C ASP A 50 -10.19 -0.50 -1.31
N VAL A 51 -9.55 -0.63 -2.47
CA VAL A 51 -8.62 0.35 -3.04
C VAL A 51 -9.26 1.00 -4.25
N ASP A 52 -9.85 2.18 -4.07
CA ASP A 52 -10.58 2.92 -5.09
C ASP A 52 -10.16 4.40 -5.14
N LEU A 53 -10.98 5.26 -5.74
CA LEU A 53 -10.67 6.69 -5.83
C LEU A 53 -10.57 7.37 -4.45
N ASP A 54 -11.30 6.91 -3.45
CA ASP A 54 -11.33 7.52 -2.12
C ASP A 54 -10.23 6.98 -1.20
N THR A 55 -9.85 5.71 -1.37
CA THR A 55 -8.85 5.06 -0.51
C THR A 55 -7.46 4.92 -1.13
N ALA A 56 -7.29 5.01 -2.46
CA ALA A 56 -5.97 4.97 -3.09
C ALA A 56 -4.96 6.03 -2.57
N PRO A 57 -5.37 7.26 -2.21
CA PRO A 57 -4.45 8.22 -1.57
C PRO A 57 -3.91 7.74 -0.22
N LEU A 58 -4.69 6.98 0.55
CA LEU A 58 -4.23 6.36 1.80
C LEU A 58 -3.13 5.33 1.51
N LEU A 59 -3.33 4.47 0.51
CA LEU A 59 -2.32 3.51 0.06
C LEU A 59 -1.02 4.21 -0.36
N GLN A 60 -1.13 5.23 -1.23
CA GLN A 60 0.03 5.98 -1.69
C GLN A 60 0.79 6.62 -0.52
N ALA A 61 0.07 7.29 0.39
CA ALA A 61 0.68 7.94 1.55
C ALA A 61 1.41 6.93 2.46
N GLY A 62 0.78 5.77 2.73
CA GLY A 62 1.39 4.72 3.55
C GLY A 62 2.66 4.14 2.93
N LEU A 63 2.65 3.87 1.61
CA LEU A 63 3.82 3.37 0.90
C LEU A 63 4.96 4.38 0.85
N LEU A 64 4.66 5.65 0.54
CA LEU A 64 5.67 6.71 0.51
C LEU A 64 6.28 6.94 1.90
N ARG A 65 5.45 6.92 2.96
CA ARG A 65 5.94 7.02 4.34
C ARG A 65 6.83 5.82 4.73
N ALA A 66 6.54 4.62 4.24
CA ALA A 66 7.42 3.47 4.46
C ALA A 66 8.75 3.62 3.71
N LEU A 67 8.71 4.02 2.44
CA LEU A 67 9.89 4.21 1.59
C LEU A 67 10.84 5.33 2.08
N GLN A 68 10.38 6.23 2.93
CA GLN A 68 11.25 7.24 3.58
C GLN A 68 12.23 6.64 4.59
N SER A 69 11.91 5.48 5.18
CA SER A 69 12.69 4.92 6.30
C SER A 69 13.17 3.50 6.05
N TRP A 70 12.68 2.83 5.01
CA TRP A 70 12.95 1.43 4.74
C TRP A 70 13.42 1.22 3.31
N PRO A 71 14.61 0.62 3.10
CA PRO A 71 15.13 0.37 1.76
C PRO A 71 14.39 -0.76 1.04
N PHE A 72 13.71 -1.65 1.77
CA PHE A 72 12.91 -2.73 1.22
C PHE A 72 11.48 -2.65 1.77
N VAL A 73 10.50 -2.44 0.88
CA VAL A 73 9.09 -2.35 1.24
C VAL A 73 8.29 -3.41 0.50
N VAL A 74 7.53 -4.21 1.24
CA VAL A 74 6.57 -5.18 0.68
C VAL A 74 5.17 -4.64 0.92
N CYS A 75 4.40 -4.47 -0.16
CA CYS A 75 2.97 -4.18 -0.09
C CYS A 75 2.19 -5.49 -0.10
N ASP A 76 1.45 -5.76 0.98
CA ASP A 76 0.59 -6.92 1.13
C ASP A 76 -0.85 -6.57 0.78
N LEU A 77 -1.31 -7.16 -0.32
CA LEU A 77 -2.65 -6.97 -0.87
C LEU A 77 -3.60 -8.14 -0.52
N ASN A 78 -3.19 -9.10 0.34
CA ASN A 78 -4.02 -10.27 0.65
C ASN A 78 -5.39 -9.94 1.26
N LYS A 79 -5.52 -8.79 1.94
CA LYS A 79 -6.77 -8.34 2.55
C LYS A 79 -7.50 -7.28 1.71
N VAL A 80 -7.08 -7.08 0.46
CA VAL A 80 -7.77 -6.18 -0.48
C VAL A 80 -8.93 -6.92 -1.13
N THR A 81 -10.13 -6.36 -1.01
CA THR A 81 -11.37 -6.94 -1.54
C THR A 81 -11.72 -6.41 -2.93
N PHE A 82 -11.32 -5.18 -3.25
CA PHE A 82 -11.45 -4.54 -4.56
C PHE A 82 -10.23 -3.67 -4.87
N PHE A 83 -9.79 -3.64 -6.12
CA PHE A 83 -8.66 -2.82 -6.56
C PHE A 83 -8.96 -2.14 -7.90
N GLY A 84 -9.18 -0.84 -7.87
CA GLY A 84 -9.45 -0.01 -9.04
C GLY A 84 -8.19 0.63 -9.65
N ALA A 85 -8.35 1.31 -10.79
CA ALA A 85 -7.26 1.99 -11.51
C ALA A 85 -6.54 3.07 -10.69
N ALA A 86 -7.22 3.69 -9.72
CA ALA A 86 -6.61 4.64 -8.79
C ALA A 86 -5.53 3.97 -7.93
N GLY A 87 -5.75 2.71 -7.52
CA GLY A 87 -4.78 1.90 -6.79
C GLY A 87 -3.51 1.64 -7.62
N THR A 88 -3.66 1.36 -8.92
CA THR A 88 -2.52 1.18 -9.82
C THR A 88 -1.67 2.45 -9.88
N THR A 89 -2.32 3.61 -9.99
CA THR A 89 -1.62 4.91 -10.01
C THR A 89 -0.83 5.12 -8.71
N ALA A 90 -1.41 4.76 -7.55
CA ALA A 90 -0.73 4.82 -6.26
C ALA A 90 0.51 3.91 -6.21
N LEU A 91 0.42 2.68 -6.72
CA LEU A 91 1.55 1.75 -6.80
C LEU A 91 2.64 2.23 -7.76
N LEU A 92 2.28 2.79 -8.91
CA LEU A 92 3.22 3.39 -9.85
C LEU A 92 3.97 4.58 -9.22
N ALA A 93 3.28 5.43 -8.46
CA ALA A 93 3.91 6.52 -7.73
C ALA A 93 4.92 6.00 -6.70
N ALA A 94 4.54 4.97 -5.93
CA ALA A 94 5.44 4.35 -4.97
C ALA A 94 6.65 3.66 -5.63
N ARG A 95 6.46 2.94 -6.75
CA ARG A 95 7.54 2.33 -7.54
C ARG A 95 8.53 3.38 -8.06
N ARG A 96 8.03 4.51 -8.55
CA ARG A 96 8.86 5.64 -9.01
C ARG A 96 9.67 6.22 -7.86
N CYS A 97 9.05 6.42 -6.70
CA CYS A 97 9.74 6.88 -5.50
C CYS A 97 10.85 5.91 -5.08
N ALA A 98 10.55 4.61 -4.99
CA ALA A 98 11.53 3.58 -4.65
C ALA A 98 12.72 3.59 -5.61
N SER A 99 12.44 3.63 -6.93
CA SER A 99 13.49 3.68 -7.95
C SER A 99 14.36 4.93 -7.84
N ALA A 100 13.76 6.10 -7.56
CA ALA A 100 14.48 7.36 -7.42
C ALA A 100 15.38 7.40 -6.18
N THR A 101 15.09 6.62 -5.14
CA THR A 101 15.86 6.54 -3.89
C THR A 101 16.75 5.30 -3.82
N GLY A 102 16.81 4.47 -4.86
CA GLY A 102 17.53 3.19 -4.83
C GLY A 102 16.92 2.15 -3.88
N HIS A 103 15.65 2.34 -3.48
CA HIS A 103 14.89 1.41 -2.67
C HIS A 103 14.12 0.41 -3.54
N THR A 104 13.65 -0.66 -2.93
CA THR A 104 12.85 -1.70 -3.58
C THR A 104 11.42 -1.70 -3.04
N LEU A 105 10.46 -1.75 -3.96
CA LEU A 105 9.06 -2.04 -3.68
C LEU A 105 8.71 -3.40 -4.29
N SER A 106 8.05 -4.25 -3.52
CA SER A 106 7.50 -5.52 -4.00
C SER A 106 6.04 -5.67 -3.57
N LEU A 107 5.28 -6.47 -4.31
CA LEU A 107 3.87 -6.73 -4.06
C LEU A 107 3.69 -8.21 -3.72
N ARG A 108 2.83 -8.53 -2.75
CA ARG A 108 2.38 -9.89 -2.48
C ARG A 108 0.87 -9.95 -2.31
N GLY A 109 0.30 -11.13 -2.46
CA GLY A 109 -1.15 -11.32 -2.27
C GLY A 109 -2.02 -10.71 -3.37
N ALA A 110 -1.45 -10.27 -4.50
CA ALA A 110 -2.22 -9.83 -5.66
C ALA A 110 -2.87 -11.04 -6.34
N ARG A 111 -4.20 -11.17 -6.26
CA ARG A 111 -4.97 -12.30 -6.81
C ARG A 111 -6.12 -11.81 -7.70
N GLY A 112 -6.62 -12.71 -8.56
CA GLY A 112 -7.79 -12.45 -9.40
C GLY A 112 -7.68 -11.18 -10.24
N MET A 113 -8.71 -10.33 -10.18
CA MET A 113 -8.77 -9.08 -10.96
C MET A 113 -7.67 -8.09 -10.59
N THR A 114 -7.23 -8.04 -9.33
CA THR A 114 -6.09 -7.21 -8.92
C THR A 114 -4.84 -7.60 -9.70
N ARG A 115 -4.54 -8.91 -9.83
CA ARG A 115 -3.40 -9.39 -10.61
C ARG A 115 -3.52 -9.01 -12.10
N GLN A 116 -4.68 -9.23 -12.70
CA GLN A 116 -4.92 -8.89 -14.12
C GLN A 116 -4.71 -7.40 -14.39
N ILE A 117 -5.17 -6.53 -13.49
CA ILE A 117 -4.96 -5.09 -13.59
C ILE A 117 -3.46 -4.78 -13.49
N LEU A 118 -2.74 -5.34 -12.52
CA LEU A 118 -1.30 -5.11 -12.38
C LEU A 118 -0.50 -5.56 -13.60
N GLU A 119 -0.88 -6.68 -14.23
CA GLU A 119 -0.29 -7.18 -15.47
C GLU A 119 -0.48 -6.19 -16.63
N MET A 120 -1.65 -5.56 -16.74
CA MET A 120 -1.92 -4.54 -17.77
C MET A 120 -1.06 -3.27 -17.62
N PHE A 121 -0.61 -2.96 -16.41
CA PHE A 121 0.14 -1.74 -16.09
C PHE A 121 1.65 -1.97 -15.89
N ASP A 122 2.19 -3.10 -16.36
CA ASP A 122 3.61 -3.48 -16.19
C ASP A 122 4.08 -3.45 -14.72
N LEU A 123 3.16 -3.78 -13.79
CA LEU A 123 3.45 -3.93 -12.36
C LEU A 123 3.63 -5.39 -11.95
N ALA A 124 3.45 -6.34 -12.88
CA ALA A 124 3.60 -7.77 -12.62
C ALA A 124 5.02 -8.13 -12.16
N ASN A 125 6.04 -7.40 -12.60
CA ASN A 125 7.43 -7.61 -12.19
C ASN A 125 7.70 -7.31 -10.71
N LEU A 126 6.77 -6.64 -10.01
CA LEU A 126 6.88 -6.39 -8.58
C LEU A 126 6.29 -7.54 -7.75
N ILE A 127 5.50 -8.43 -8.36
CA ILE A 127 4.82 -9.50 -7.65
C ILE A 127 5.85 -10.54 -7.21
N MET A 128 5.89 -10.82 -5.92
CA MET A 128 6.64 -11.94 -5.35
C MET A 128 5.87 -13.23 -5.61
N ASP A 129 6.56 -14.25 -6.11
CA ASP A 129 6.05 -15.61 -6.10
C ASP A 129 6.06 -16.11 -4.64
N ASP A 130 4.86 -16.34 -4.08
CA ASP A 130 4.66 -16.86 -2.72
C ASP A 130 5.12 -18.33 -2.58
#